data_AF-A0A1H0ZTB9-F1
#
_entry.id   AF-A0A1H0ZTB9-F1
#
_cell.length_a   1.000
_cell.length_b   1.000
_cell.length_c   1.000
_cell.angle_alpha   90.00
_cell.angle_beta   90.00
_cell.angle_gamma   90.00
#
_symmetry.space_group_name_H-M   'P 1'
#
loop_
_entity.id
_entity.type
_entity.pdbx_description
1 polymer ?
#
loop_
_entity_poly.entity_id
_entity_poly.type
_entity_poly.pdbx_seq_one_letter_code
_entity_poly.pdbx_strand_id
1 'polypeptide(L)'
;MLVAFAAAVFSLAHMVRKVRQETEEPSGLHLTPQRIITAGEGTLRHVRWRDVAHATVAVHRLLGPHLVLLGADERKLAAVSVRYLGSDPMVTAALVRYFRDHPEERELLADRERAIAQFHRHLERLEGE
;
A
#
# COMPACT_ATOMS: atom_id res chain seq x y z
N MET A 1 13.70 30.44 -33.22
CA MET A 1 13.61 30.85 -31.79
C MET A 1 12.26 30.49 -31.16
N LEU A 2 11.12 30.93 -31.71
CA LEU A 2 9.78 30.64 -31.18
C LEU A 2 9.45 29.14 -30.98
N VAL A 3 9.83 28.28 -31.92
CA VAL A 3 9.55 26.83 -31.85
C VAL A 3 10.30 26.14 -30.70
N ALA A 4 11.55 26.54 -30.43
CA ALA A 4 12.34 25.99 -29.34
C ALA A 4 11.78 26.39 -27.97
N PHE A 5 11.26 27.62 -27.87
CA PHE A 5 10.62 28.13 -26.66
C PHE A 5 9.31 27.38 -26.37
N ALA A 6 8.49 27.13 -27.40
CA ALA A 6 7.26 26.36 -27.27
C ALA A 6 7.52 24.91 -26.83
N ALA A 7 8.55 24.25 -27.38
CA ALA A 7 8.93 22.90 -26.99
C ALA A 7 9.44 22.82 -25.54
N ALA A 8 10.19 23.82 -25.07
CA ALA A 8 10.67 23.89 -23.70
C ALA A 8 9.52 24.08 -22.70
N VAL A 9 8.58 24.97 -23.00
CA VAL A 9 7.37 25.19 -22.16
C VAL A 9 6.50 23.93 -22.12
N PHE A 10 6.30 23.26 -23.27
CA PHE A 10 5.54 22.01 -23.32
C PHE A 10 6.18 20.90 -22.50
N SER A 11 7.50 20.73 -22.61
CA SER A 11 8.26 19.74 -21.83
C SER A 11 8.17 20.01 -20.33
N LEU A 12 8.29 21.27 -19.91
CA LEU A 12 8.17 21.68 -18.52
C LEU A 12 6.75 21.43 -18.00
N ALA A 13 5.71 21.80 -18.75
CA ALA A 13 4.32 21.57 -18.37
C ALA A 13 4.01 20.06 -18.26
N HIS A 14 4.56 19.25 -19.15
CA HIS A 14 4.42 17.80 -19.10
C HIS A 14 5.10 17.22 -17.85
N MET A 15 6.30 17.69 -17.51
CA MET A 15 7.02 17.27 -16.31
C MET A 15 6.30 17.68 -15.02
N VAL A 16 5.83 18.93 -14.93
CA VAL A 16 5.05 19.41 -13.78
C VAL A 16 3.76 18.62 -13.61
N ARG A 17 3.05 18.32 -14.71
CA ARG A 17 1.85 17.49 -14.68
C ARG A 17 2.15 16.08 -14.17
N LYS A 18 3.25 15.48 -14.64
CA LYS A 18 3.69 14.15 -14.21
C LYS A 18 4.07 14.12 -12.74
N VAL A 19 4.84 15.11 -12.28
CA VAL A 19 5.22 15.26 -10.85
C VAL A 19 3.97 15.46 -9.98
N ARG A 20 3.01 16.30 -10.40
CA ARG A 20 1.74 16.46 -9.67
C ARG A 20 0.94 15.18 -9.62
N GLN A 21 0.81 14.44 -10.72
CA GLN A 21 0.15 13.13 -10.72
C GLN A 21 0.84 12.16 -9.77
N GLU A 22 2.18 12.10 -9.75
CA GLU A 22 2.94 11.25 -8.82
C GLU A 22 2.85 11.70 -7.36
N THR A 23 2.51 12.97 -7.10
CA THR A 23 2.33 13.53 -5.75
C THR A 23 0.88 13.38 -5.26
N GLU A 24 -0.10 13.39 -6.17
CA GLU A 24 -1.53 13.29 -5.88
C GLU A 24 -2.04 11.84 -5.88
N GLU A 25 -1.40 10.92 -6.61
CA GLU A 25 -1.73 9.51 -6.53
C GLU A 25 -1.25 8.93 -5.19
N PRO A 26 -2.13 8.25 -4.43
CA PRO A 26 -1.68 7.51 -3.25
C PRO A 26 -0.55 6.58 -3.69
N SER A 27 0.56 6.55 -2.96
CA SER A 27 1.65 5.58 -3.17
C SER A 27 1.74 4.65 -1.96
N GLY A 28 2.17 3.43 -2.18
CA GLY A 28 2.31 2.41 -1.15
C GLY A 28 1.04 1.61 -0.89
N LEU A 29 0.78 1.39 0.40
CA LEU A 29 -0.35 0.63 0.90
C LEU A 29 -1.26 1.53 1.73
N HIS A 30 -2.52 1.60 1.36
CA HIS A 30 -3.54 2.35 2.09
C HIS A 30 -4.62 1.38 2.55
N LEU A 31 -4.81 1.29 3.85
CA LEU A 31 -5.85 0.48 4.47
C LEU A 31 -7.02 1.39 4.82
N THR A 32 -8.21 1.06 4.34
CA THR A 32 -9.46 1.73 4.73
C THR A 32 -10.44 0.71 5.30
N PRO A 33 -11.50 1.14 6.01
CA PRO A 33 -12.46 0.19 6.55
C PRO A 33 -13.09 -0.72 5.47
N GLN A 34 -13.27 -0.19 4.26
CA GLN A 34 -13.94 -0.87 3.16
C GLN A 34 -13.01 -1.72 2.28
N ARG A 35 -11.73 -1.34 2.13
CA ARG A 35 -10.81 -1.98 1.17
C ARG A 35 -9.35 -1.69 1.47
N ILE A 36 -8.50 -2.45 0.79
CA ILE A 36 -7.07 -2.21 0.69
C ILE A 36 -6.78 -1.58 -0.68
N ILE A 37 -5.99 -0.52 -0.70
CA ILE A 37 -5.55 0.13 -1.92
C ILE A 37 -4.03 -0.04 -1.98
N THR A 38 -3.55 -0.64 -3.06
CA THR A 38 -2.12 -0.78 -3.35
C THR A 38 -1.79 0.09 -4.54
N ALA A 39 -0.78 0.93 -4.39
CA ALA A 39 -0.40 1.85 -5.43
C ALA A 39 1.13 1.93 -5.52
N GLY A 40 1.66 1.74 -6.73
CA GLY A 40 3.10 1.72 -6.95
C GLY A 40 3.42 1.19 -8.33
N GLU A 41 4.61 1.56 -8.83
CA GLU A 41 5.11 1.12 -10.14
C GLU A 41 4.11 1.40 -11.29
N GLY A 42 3.37 2.50 -11.21
CA GLY A 42 2.37 2.90 -12.21
C GLY A 42 1.08 2.07 -12.18
N THR A 43 0.84 1.26 -11.15
CA THR A 43 -0.40 0.49 -10.97
C THR A 43 -1.12 0.84 -9.68
N LEU A 44 -2.43 1.11 -9.81
CA LEU A 44 -3.38 1.26 -8.70
C LEU A 44 -4.31 0.05 -8.68
N ARG A 45 -4.40 -0.65 -7.54
CA ARG A 45 -5.33 -1.76 -7.36
C ARG A 45 -6.14 -1.60 -6.08
N HIS A 46 -7.41 -1.94 -6.19
CA HIS A 46 -8.36 -1.92 -5.10
C HIS A 46 -8.69 -3.39 -4.77
N VAL A 47 -8.33 -3.83 -3.58
CA VAL A 47 -8.53 -5.19 -3.11
C VAL A 47 -9.57 -5.18 -1.99
N ARG A 48 -10.58 -6.04 -2.09
CA ARG A 48 -11.59 -6.17 -1.02
C ARG A 48 -11.00 -7.01 0.11
N TRP A 49 -11.28 -6.63 1.35
CA TRP A 49 -10.82 -7.38 2.53
C TRP A 49 -11.17 -8.86 2.48
N ARG A 50 -12.40 -9.19 2.06
CA ARG A 50 -12.89 -10.57 1.96
C ARG A 50 -12.15 -11.44 0.94
N ASP A 51 -11.47 -10.82 -0.02
CA ASP A 51 -10.75 -11.56 -1.05
C ASP A 51 -9.33 -11.91 -0.58
N VAL A 52 -8.81 -11.22 0.45
CA VAL A 52 -7.46 -11.43 1.00
C VAL A 52 -7.47 -12.60 1.97
N ALA A 53 -6.83 -13.69 1.59
CA ALA A 53 -6.59 -14.82 2.48
C ALA A 53 -5.27 -14.69 3.22
N HIS A 54 -4.23 -14.07 2.62
CA HIS A 54 -2.92 -13.93 3.25
C HIS A 54 -2.18 -12.65 2.81
N ALA A 55 -1.34 -12.12 3.68
CA ALA A 55 -0.41 -11.03 3.37
C ALA A 55 1.00 -11.43 3.82
N THR A 56 1.98 -11.36 2.92
CA THR A 56 3.36 -11.80 3.17
C THR A 56 4.37 -10.99 2.38
N VAL A 57 5.66 -11.14 2.71
CA VAL A 57 6.76 -10.55 1.95
C VAL A 57 7.35 -11.60 1.04
N ALA A 58 7.37 -11.32 -0.27
CA ALA A 58 8.01 -12.18 -1.26
C ALA A 58 9.14 -11.43 -1.96
N VAL A 59 10.23 -12.13 -2.27
CA VAL A 59 11.38 -11.57 -2.99
C VAL A 59 11.26 -11.92 -4.46
N HIS A 60 11.04 -10.92 -5.31
CA HIS A 60 11.11 -11.08 -6.75
C HIS A 60 12.55 -10.90 -7.22
N ARG A 61 13.08 -11.84 -8.03
CA ARG A 61 14.50 -11.83 -8.46
C ARG A 61 14.94 -10.51 -9.12
N LEU A 62 14.06 -9.87 -9.88
CA LEU A 62 14.37 -8.63 -10.63
C LEU A 62 13.87 -7.35 -9.96
N LEU A 63 12.83 -7.44 -9.14
CA LEU A 63 12.15 -6.26 -8.59
C LEU A 63 12.43 -6.08 -7.09
N GLY A 64 13.09 -7.06 -6.46
CA GLY A 64 13.38 -7.06 -5.03
C GLY A 64 12.17 -7.44 -4.19
N PRO A 65 12.23 -7.17 -2.87
CA PRO A 65 11.18 -7.54 -1.93
C PRO A 65 9.89 -6.73 -2.16
N HIS A 66 8.77 -7.43 -2.01
CA HIS A 66 7.42 -6.89 -2.15
C HIS A 66 6.53 -7.41 -1.02
N LEU A 67 5.66 -6.56 -0.49
CA LEU A 67 4.47 -7.02 0.21
C LEU A 67 3.49 -7.55 -0.84
N VAL A 68 3.00 -8.78 -0.65
CA VAL A 68 2.08 -9.46 -1.57
C VAL A 68 0.80 -9.81 -0.83
N LEU A 69 -0.34 -9.49 -1.45
CA LEU A 69 -1.67 -9.88 -1.01
C LEU A 69 -2.12 -11.08 -1.84
N LEU A 70 -2.48 -12.17 -1.16
CA LEU A 70 -2.86 -13.44 -1.76
C LEU A 70 -4.31 -13.77 -1.47
N GLY A 71 -5.00 -14.35 -2.46
CA GLY A 71 -6.31 -14.97 -2.30
C GLY A 71 -6.23 -16.37 -1.70
N ALA A 72 -7.38 -16.99 -1.46
CA ALA A 72 -7.46 -18.32 -0.84
C ALA A 72 -6.83 -19.43 -1.70
N ASP A 73 -6.74 -19.21 -3.00
CA ASP A 73 -6.12 -20.08 -4.01
C ASP A 73 -4.64 -19.71 -4.27
N GLU A 74 -4.00 -18.99 -3.34
CA GLU A 74 -2.66 -18.42 -3.50
C GLU A 74 -2.51 -17.46 -4.70
N ARG A 75 -3.62 -17.05 -5.34
CA ARG A 75 -3.53 -16.10 -6.45
C ARG A 75 -3.06 -14.75 -5.94
N LYS A 76 -2.14 -14.13 -6.67
CA LYS A 76 -1.69 -12.76 -6.39
C LYS A 76 -2.80 -11.76 -6.69
N LEU A 77 -3.32 -11.11 -5.65
CA LEU A 77 -4.33 -10.05 -5.76
C LEU A 77 -3.67 -8.69 -6.03
N ALA A 78 -2.58 -8.43 -5.30
CA ALA A 78 -1.79 -7.21 -5.44
C ALA A 78 -0.37 -7.42 -4.90
N ALA A 79 0.53 -6.52 -5.27
CA ALA A 79 1.81 -6.36 -4.60
C ALA A 79 2.21 -4.90 -4.54
N VAL A 80 2.97 -4.56 -3.50
CA VAL A 80 3.56 -3.24 -3.30
C VAL A 80 5.05 -3.45 -3.05
N SER A 81 5.90 -2.79 -3.85
CA SER A 81 7.34 -2.78 -3.59
C SER A 81 7.60 -2.15 -2.23
N VAL A 82 8.51 -2.73 -1.45
CA VAL A 82 8.80 -2.23 -0.09
C VAL A 82 9.31 -0.79 -0.09
N ARG A 83 9.83 -0.32 -1.24
CA ARG A 83 10.27 1.07 -1.47
C ARG A 83 9.13 2.09 -1.28
N TYR A 84 7.88 1.66 -1.41
CA TYR A 84 6.69 2.50 -1.27
C TYR A 84 5.96 2.30 0.06
N LEU A 85 6.39 1.38 0.95
CA LEU A 85 5.66 1.10 2.19
C LEU A 85 5.95 2.11 3.30
N GLY A 86 7.15 2.69 3.34
CA GLY A 86 7.56 3.65 4.38
C GLY A 86 7.70 3.05 5.79
N SER A 87 7.51 1.73 5.94
CA SER A 87 7.62 0.98 7.19
C SER A 87 8.24 -0.39 6.92
N ASP A 88 8.55 -1.13 7.99
CA ASP A 88 9.01 -2.50 7.88
C ASP A 88 7.93 -3.37 7.17
N PRO A 89 8.31 -4.15 6.13
CA PRO A 89 7.34 -4.87 5.32
C PRO A 89 6.72 -6.06 6.07
N MET A 90 7.40 -6.63 7.06
CA MET A 90 6.86 -7.70 7.90
C MET A 90 5.85 -7.15 8.91
N VAL A 91 6.14 -5.99 9.52
CA VAL A 91 5.18 -5.27 10.38
C VAL A 91 3.95 -4.87 9.58
N THR A 92 4.13 -4.36 8.37
CA THR A 92 3.02 -4.00 7.48
C THR A 92 2.17 -5.21 7.11
N ALA A 93 2.80 -6.35 6.81
CA ALA A 93 2.08 -7.60 6.56
C ALA A 93 1.28 -8.05 7.80
N ALA A 94 1.85 -7.91 9.00
CA ALA A 94 1.15 -8.22 10.25
C ALA A 94 -0.05 -7.29 10.49
N LEU A 95 0.09 -5.99 10.23
CA LEU A 95 -1.02 -5.02 10.32
C LEU A 95 -2.17 -5.38 9.37
N VAL A 96 -1.86 -5.77 8.13
CA VAL A 96 -2.88 -6.23 7.17
C VAL A 96 -3.58 -7.49 7.66
N ARG A 97 -2.82 -8.46 8.18
CA ARG A 97 -3.39 -9.70 8.75
C ARG A 97 -4.30 -9.39 9.94
N TYR A 98 -3.89 -8.48 10.82
CA TYR A 98 -4.67 -8.07 11.98
C TYR A 98 -6.07 -7.57 11.58
N PHE A 99 -6.14 -6.57 10.70
CA PHE A 99 -7.43 -6.01 10.27
C PHE A 99 -8.21 -6.93 9.32
N ARG A 100 -7.53 -7.88 8.65
CA ARG A 100 -8.23 -8.97 7.96
C ARG A 100 -8.99 -9.83 8.97
N ASP A 101 -8.33 -10.24 10.06
CA ASP A 101 -8.86 -11.16 11.06
C ASP A 101 -9.88 -10.51 12.02
N HIS A 102 -9.79 -9.20 12.22
CA HIS A 102 -10.67 -8.41 13.09
C HIS A 102 -11.51 -7.42 12.26
N PRO A 103 -12.51 -7.91 11.49
CA PRO A 103 -13.34 -7.05 10.64
C PRO A 103 -14.07 -5.95 11.40
N GLU A 104 -14.47 -6.21 12.64
CA GLU A 104 -15.14 -5.28 13.55
C GLU A 104 -14.28 -4.07 13.92
N GLU A 105 -12.96 -4.21 13.86
CA GLU A 105 -12.03 -3.13 14.20
C GLU A 105 -11.64 -2.26 12.99
N ARG A 106 -12.04 -2.63 11.78
CA ARG A 106 -11.66 -1.93 10.56
C ARG A 106 -12.11 -0.49 10.51
N GLU A 107 -13.17 -0.11 11.22
CA GLU A 107 -13.61 1.30 11.33
C GLU A 107 -12.53 2.18 11.96
N LEU A 108 -11.63 1.61 12.78
CA LEU A 108 -10.47 2.32 13.31
C LEU A 108 -9.53 2.78 12.19
N LEU A 109 -9.51 2.14 11.01
CA LEU A 109 -8.68 2.58 9.88
C LEU A 109 -9.07 3.95 9.33
N ALA A 110 -10.25 4.48 9.69
CA ALA A 110 -10.60 5.88 9.41
C ALA A 110 -9.76 6.88 10.22
N ASP A 111 -9.19 6.44 11.35
CA ASP A 111 -8.31 7.20 12.24
C ASP A 111 -6.98 6.45 12.41
N ARG A 112 -5.95 6.93 11.71
CA ARG A 112 -4.64 6.27 11.65
C ARG A 112 -4.02 6.06 13.04
N GLU A 113 -4.13 7.02 13.94
CA GLU A 113 -3.52 6.94 15.26
C GLU A 113 -4.20 5.87 16.11
N ARG A 114 -5.53 5.82 16.06
CA ARG A 114 -6.30 4.79 16.78
C ARG A 114 -6.05 3.39 16.22
N ALA A 115 -5.98 3.24 14.90
CA ALA A 115 -5.66 1.96 14.27
C ALA A 115 -4.27 1.44 14.70
N ILE A 116 -3.26 2.30 14.70
CA ILE A 116 -1.90 1.95 15.11
C ILE A 116 -1.86 1.59 16.60
N ALA A 117 -2.48 2.41 17.46
CA ALA A 117 -2.52 2.15 18.90
C ALA A 117 -3.20 0.81 19.23
N GLN A 118 -4.29 0.50 18.53
CA GLN A 118 -4.98 -0.78 18.70
C GLN A 118 -4.12 -1.96 18.26
N PHE A 119 -3.42 -1.84 17.12
CA PHE A 119 -2.50 -2.87 16.65
C PHE A 119 -1.33 -3.09 17.63
N HIS A 120 -0.73 -2.03 18.17
CA HIS A 120 0.33 -2.17 19.19
C HIS A 120 -0.17 -2.87 20.45
N ARG A 121 -1.35 -2.53 20.96
CA ARG A 121 -1.98 -3.25 22.08
C ARG A 121 -2.22 -4.73 21.79
N HIS A 122 -2.45 -5.10 20.53
CA HIS A 122 -2.56 -6.50 20.14
C HIS A 122 -1.20 -7.20 20.18
N LEU A 123 -0.14 -6.56 19.68
CA LEU A 123 1.22 -7.10 19.74
C LEU A 123 1.69 -7.29 21.19
N GLU A 124 1.49 -6.30 22.06
CA GLU A 124 1.87 -6.38 23.49
C GLU A 124 1.18 -7.55 24.21
N ARG A 125 -0.07 -7.86 23.84
CA ARG A 125 -0.79 -9.01 24.40
C ARG A 125 -0.17 -10.34 23.97
N LEU A 126 0.27 -10.45 22.72
CA LEU A 126 0.91 -11.66 22.20
C LEU A 126 2.32 -11.88 22.78
N GLU A 127 3.02 -10.81 23.18
CA GLU A 127 4.35 -10.91 23.79
C GLU A 127 4.30 -11.24 25.29
N GLY A 128 3.15 -11.02 25.95
CA GLY A 128 2.92 -11.32 27.36
C GLY A 128 2.36 -12.73 27.64
N GLU A 129 2.06 -13.51 26.61
CA GLU A 129 1.59 -14.91 26.65
C GLU A 129 2.74 -15.90 26.42
#